data_AF-A0A2E0WWC3-F1
#
_entry.id   AF-A0A2E0WWC3-F1
#
_cell.length_a   1.000
_cell.length_b   1.000
_cell.length_c   1.000
_cell.angle_alpha   90.00
_cell.angle_beta   90.00
_cell.angle_gamma   90.00
#
_symmetry.space_group_name_H-M   'P 1'
#
loop_
_entity.id
_entity.type
_entity.pdbx_description
1 polymer ?
#
loop_
_entity_poly.entity_id
_entity_poly.type
_entity_poly.pdbx_seq_one_letter_code
_entity_poly.pdbx_strand_id
1 'polypeptide(L)'
;MTLTPEQRAGWRHQFSERIQQAIDEAVAASDPEFLVRLQGQARRQAGESLGVAAQLDQVDDLKQQRRRIETSIDQLLHEVADRLNRPLGKPQRHQDDSLPIAIDIALTGRAADIEQTLLAESELGRRILQLRAEQDAVYETVDLVETHAEMVALWQTLLSQSAQQPTPLQAVAMEIVAARPRAA
;
A
#
# COMPACT_ATOMS: atom_id res chain seq x y z
N MET A 1 -3.21 16.71 -29.16
CA MET A 1 -2.32 17.25 -28.10
C MET A 1 -2.15 16.20 -27.01
N THR A 2 -0.90 15.99 -26.58
CA THR A 2 -0.50 15.10 -25.48
C THR A 2 -0.92 15.69 -24.13
N LEU A 3 -1.22 14.86 -23.13
CA LEU A 3 -1.53 15.32 -21.76
C LEU A 3 -0.27 15.91 -21.12
N THR A 4 -0.40 17.00 -20.36
CA THR A 4 0.74 17.52 -19.58
C THR A 4 1.08 16.57 -18.42
N PRO A 5 2.33 16.51 -17.97
CA PRO A 5 2.73 15.64 -16.85
C PRO A 5 1.87 15.81 -15.59
N GLU A 6 1.45 17.04 -15.29
CA GLU A 6 0.60 17.37 -14.14
C GLU A 6 -0.83 16.83 -14.29
N GLN A 7 -1.41 16.95 -15.49
CA GLN A 7 -2.72 16.38 -15.76
C GLN A 7 -2.69 14.84 -15.62
N ARG A 8 -1.62 14.19 -16.09
CA ARG A 8 -1.44 12.73 -15.94
C ARG A 8 -1.36 12.30 -14.48
N ALA A 9 -0.57 13.02 -13.69
CA ALA A 9 -0.46 12.76 -12.26
C ALA A 9 -1.82 12.90 -11.57
N GLY A 10 -2.60 13.95 -11.91
CA GLY A 10 -3.95 14.15 -11.40
C GLY A 10 -4.92 13.03 -11.75
N TRP A 11 -4.92 12.54 -12.99
CA TRP A 11 -5.78 11.42 -13.41
C TRP A 11 -5.39 10.11 -12.73
N ARG A 12 -4.10 9.76 -12.73
CA ARG A 12 -3.61 8.57 -12.04
C ARG A 12 -4.00 8.59 -10.57
N HIS A 13 -3.86 9.74 -9.92
CA HIS A 13 -4.28 9.96 -8.53
C HIS A 13 -5.78 9.72 -8.34
N GLN A 14 -6.63 10.32 -9.17
CA GLN A 14 -8.08 10.14 -9.07
C GLN A 14 -8.52 8.68 -9.26
N PHE A 15 -7.90 7.94 -10.18
CA PHE A 15 -8.18 6.51 -10.35
C PHE A 15 -7.68 5.69 -9.16
N SER A 16 -6.49 6.00 -8.62
CA SER A 16 -6.00 5.38 -7.37
C SER A 16 -6.97 5.57 -6.23
N GLU A 17 -7.44 6.81 -6.01
CA GLU A 17 -8.34 7.14 -4.91
C GLU A 17 -9.66 6.38 -5.03
N ARG A 18 -10.22 6.27 -6.24
CA ARG A 18 -11.48 5.53 -6.45
C ARG A 18 -11.32 4.02 -6.24
N ILE A 19 -10.20 3.44 -6.67
CA ILE A 19 -9.89 2.03 -6.40
C ILE A 19 -9.68 1.82 -4.90
N GLN A 20 -8.91 2.68 -4.25
CA GLN A 20 -8.67 2.61 -2.81
C GLN A 20 -9.98 2.71 -2.03
N GLN A 21 -10.84 3.66 -2.40
CA GLN A 21 -12.17 3.79 -1.80
C GLN A 21 -13.01 2.52 -2.00
N ALA A 22 -12.99 1.91 -3.18
CA ALA A 22 -13.71 0.65 -3.42
C ALA A 22 -13.16 -0.53 -2.60
N ILE A 23 -11.84 -0.57 -2.39
CA ILE A 23 -11.19 -1.55 -1.50
C ILE A 23 -11.64 -1.31 -0.05
N ASP A 24 -11.57 -0.06 0.41
CA ASP A 24 -11.93 0.32 1.78
C ASP A 24 -13.41 0.01 2.06
N GLU A 25 -14.30 0.30 1.11
CA GLU A 25 -15.73 -0.04 1.22
C GLU A 25 -15.97 -1.56 1.28
N ALA A 26 -15.28 -2.33 0.43
CA ALA A 26 -15.39 -3.80 0.44
C ALA A 26 -14.89 -4.42 1.75
N VAL A 27 -13.78 -3.88 2.29
CA VAL A 27 -13.20 -4.28 3.58
C VAL A 27 -14.13 -3.88 4.73
N ALA A 28 -14.60 -2.63 4.77
CA ALA A 28 -15.47 -2.13 5.83
C ALA A 28 -16.82 -2.87 5.88
N ALA A 29 -17.38 -3.25 4.73
CA ALA A 29 -18.64 -3.97 4.65
C ALA A 29 -18.56 -5.42 5.11
N SER A 30 -17.38 -6.04 5.00
CA SER A 30 -17.21 -7.47 5.26
C SER A 30 -16.43 -7.74 6.55
N ASP A 31 -15.23 -7.17 6.67
CA ASP A 31 -14.31 -7.39 7.78
C ASP A 31 -13.28 -6.25 7.87
N PRO A 32 -13.53 -5.23 8.73
CA PRO A 32 -12.70 -4.04 8.84
C PRO A 32 -11.24 -4.30 9.23
N GLU A 33 -10.96 -5.43 9.89
CA GLU A 33 -9.62 -5.78 10.36
C GLU A 33 -8.88 -6.71 9.39
N PHE A 34 -9.52 -7.12 8.29
CA PHE A 34 -8.99 -8.11 7.35
C PHE A 34 -7.57 -7.77 6.90
N LEU A 35 -7.34 -6.55 6.40
CA LEU A 35 -6.04 -6.13 5.89
C LEU A 35 -4.96 -6.06 6.97
N VAL A 36 -5.31 -5.61 8.18
CA VAL A 36 -4.36 -5.53 9.30
C VAL A 36 -3.91 -6.93 9.72
N ARG A 37 -4.85 -7.87 9.85
CA ARG A 37 -4.54 -9.26 10.20
C ARG A 37 -3.73 -9.95 9.12
N LEU A 38 -4.10 -9.73 7.85
CA LEU A 38 -3.40 -10.26 6.68
C LEU A 38 -1.94 -9.76 6.63
N GLN A 39 -1.71 -8.46 6.80
CA GLN A 39 -0.36 -7.88 6.83
C GLN A 39 0.47 -8.45 7.98
N GLY A 40 -0.13 -8.55 9.18
CA GLY A 40 0.54 -9.16 10.34
C GLY A 40 0.85 -10.65 10.14
N GLN A 41 0.01 -11.38 9.41
CA GLN A 41 0.26 -12.77 9.04
C GLN A 41 1.36 -12.88 7.99
N ALA A 42 1.29 -12.08 6.92
CA ALA A 42 2.28 -12.07 5.84
C ALA A 42 3.68 -11.72 6.35
N ARG A 43 3.80 -10.72 7.23
CA ARG A 43 5.08 -10.32 7.83
C ARG A 43 5.67 -11.42 8.73
N ARG A 44 4.84 -12.15 9.49
CA ARG A 44 5.28 -13.29 10.30
C ARG A 44 5.77 -14.45 9.43
N GLN A 45 4.96 -14.87 8.45
CA GLN A 45 5.33 -15.93 7.51
C GLN A 45 6.57 -15.55 6.67
N ALA A 46 6.77 -14.26 6.37
CA ALA A 46 7.99 -13.77 5.73
C ALA A 46 9.22 -13.96 6.62
N GLY A 47 9.12 -13.61 7.90
CA GLY A 47 10.18 -13.86 8.89
C GLY A 47 10.52 -15.35 9.02
N GLU A 48 9.51 -16.21 9.04
CA GLU A 48 9.67 -17.67 9.05
C GLU A 48 10.36 -18.17 7.78
N SER A 49 9.89 -17.74 6.61
CA SER A 49 10.43 -18.14 5.31
C SER A 49 11.88 -17.70 5.10
N LEU A 50 12.28 -16.57 5.69
CA LEU A 50 13.66 -16.06 5.62
C LEU A 50 14.55 -16.65 6.72
N GLY A 51 14.00 -17.46 7.64
CA GLY A 51 14.74 -18.05 8.75
C GLY A 51 15.18 -17.04 9.81
N VAL A 52 14.52 -15.89 9.89
CA VAL A 52 14.86 -14.78 10.80
C VAL A 52 13.82 -14.53 11.89
N ALA A 53 12.72 -15.30 11.92
CA ALA A 53 11.62 -15.10 12.86
C ALA A 53 12.10 -15.03 14.32
N ALA A 54 12.91 -16.00 14.76
CA ALA A 54 13.42 -16.04 16.13
C ALA A 54 14.29 -14.81 16.47
N GLN A 55 15.07 -14.30 15.52
CA GLN A 55 15.89 -13.11 15.69
C GLN A 55 15.04 -11.84 15.72
N LEU A 56 13.98 -11.77 14.91
CA LEU A 56 13.02 -10.67 14.96
C LEU A 56 12.28 -10.63 16.30
N ASP A 57 11.85 -11.78 16.81
CA ASP A 57 11.23 -11.90 18.14
C ASP A 57 12.21 -11.42 19.23
N GLN A 58 13.47 -11.84 19.17
CA GLN A 58 14.50 -11.37 20.10
C GLN A 58 14.76 -9.86 19.99
N VAL A 59 14.75 -9.29 18.79
CA VAL A 59 14.89 -7.85 18.58
C VAL A 59 13.70 -7.11 19.21
N ASP A 60 12.48 -7.61 19.05
CA ASP A 60 11.29 -7.00 19.63
C ASP A 60 11.27 -7.10 21.16
N ASP A 61 11.70 -8.23 21.73
CA ASP A 61 11.91 -8.39 23.17
C ASP A 61 12.93 -7.39 23.70
N LEU A 62 14.07 -7.23 23.01
CA LEU A 62 15.11 -6.27 23.38
C LEU A 62 14.60 -4.82 23.30
N LYS A 63 13.82 -4.47 22.26
CA LYS A 63 13.17 -3.16 22.17
C LYS A 63 12.21 -2.94 23.33
N GLN A 64 11.41 -3.94 23.70
CA GLN A 64 10.48 -3.83 24.82
C GLN A 64 11.23 -3.65 26.15
N GLN A 65 12.30 -4.42 26.38
CA GLN A 65 13.16 -4.27 27.56
C GLN A 65 13.80 -2.87 27.60
N ARG A 66 14.31 -2.37 26.47
CA ARG A 66 14.88 -1.02 26.37
C ARG A 66 13.86 0.04 26.77
N ARG A 67 12.64 -0.01 26.21
CA ARG A 67 11.55 0.92 26.56
C ARG A 67 11.18 0.88 28.04
N ARG A 68 11.18 -0.31 28.66
CA ARG A 68 10.92 -0.46 30.11
C ARG A 68 12.02 0.22 30.93
N ILE A 69 13.28 -0.03 30.59
CA ILE A 69 14.43 0.59 31.26
C ILE A 69 14.40 2.11 31.10
N GLU A 70 14.16 2.61 29.89
CA GLU A 70 14.04 4.05 29.60
C GLU A 70 12.93 4.68 30.45
N THR A 71 11.76 4.05 30.51
CA THR A 71 10.64 4.52 31.35
C THR A 71 11.02 4.56 32.83
N SER A 72 11.73 3.55 33.34
CA SER A 72 12.20 3.53 34.72
C SER A 72 13.26 4.60 34.99
N ILE A 73 14.17 4.85 34.05
CA ILE A 73 15.16 5.94 34.15
C ILE A 73 14.44 7.28 34.23
N ASP A 74 13.47 7.53 33.34
CA ASP A 74 12.69 8.76 33.34
C ASP A 74 11.97 8.97 34.67
N GLN A 75 11.34 7.92 35.22
CA GLN A 75 10.68 7.97 36.54
C GLN A 75 11.67 8.33 37.65
N LEU A 76 12.82 7.66 37.72
CA LEU A 76 13.85 7.93 38.74
C LEU A 76 14.44 9.34 38.62
N LEU A 77 14.64 9.83 37.39
CA LEU A 77 15.12 11.19 37.16
C LEU A 77 14.09 12.22 37.64
N HIS A 78 12.80 11.99 37.40
CA HIS A 78 11.73 12.84 37.95
C HIS A 78 11.75 12.83 39.48
N GLU A 79 11.87 11.66 40.13
CA GLU A 79 12.00 11.57 41.59
C GLU A 79 13.22 12.34 42.12
N VAL A 80 14.36 12.29 41.43
CA VAL A 80 15.57 13.05 41.80
C VAL A 80 15.33 14.55 41.63
N ALA A 81 14.72 14.97 40.54
CA ALA A 81 14.44 16.37 40.25
C ALA A 81 13.45 16.99 41.27
N ASP A 82 12.43 16.21 41.66
CA ASP A 82 11.50 16.57 42.73
C ASP A 82 12.24 16.76 44.07
N ARG A 83 13.15 15.84 44.42
CA ARG A 83 14.00 15.97 45.62
C ARG A 83 14.94 17.18 45.57
N LEU A 84 15.39 17.56 44.38
CA LEU A 84 16.24 18.73 44.15
C LEU A 84 15.45 20.03 43.94
N ASN A 85 14.11 19.97 43.99
CA ASN A 85 13.19 21.07 43.73
C ASN A 85 13.48 21.80 42.40
N ARG A 86 13.84 21.03 41.36
CA ARG A 86 14.08 21.53 40.00
C ARG A 86 13.13 20.85 39.02
N PRO A 87 12.50 21.58 38.09
CA PRO A 87 11.68 20.95 37.06
C PRO A 87 12.56 20.25 36.02
N LEU A 88 12.26 18.98 35.71
CA LEU A 88 12.75 18.31 34.51
C LEU A 88 11.88 18.68 33.30
N GLY A 89 12.51 18.82 32.13
CA GLY A 89 11.81 18.94 30.86
C GLY A 89 11.08 17.64 30.49
N LYS A 90 10.30 17.67 29.41
CA LYS A 90 9.59 16.47 28.92
C LYS A 90 10.60 15.36 28.57
N PRO A 91 10.27 14.10 28.86
CA PRO A 91 11.13 12.97 28.50
C PRO A 91 11.38 12.93 27.00
N GLN A 92 12.63 12.70 26.63
CA GLN A 92 13.09 12.68 25.25
C GLN A 92 12.77 11.30 24.66
N ARG A 93 11.67 11.20 23.90
CA ARG A 93 11.30 9.95 23.22
C ARG A 93 12.36 9.61 22.18
N HIS A 94 13.08 8.51 22.40
CA HIS A 94 13.98 7.95 21.41
C HIS A 94 13.11 7.30 20.33
N GLN A 95 13.20 7.82 19.11
CA GLN A 95 12.16 7.62 18.09
C GLN A 95 12.47 6.55 17.04
N ASP A 96 13.64 5.92 17.05
CA ASP A 96 14.00 5.00 15.96
C ASP A 96 14.06 3.54 16.43
N ASP A 97 12.91 2.87 16.33
CA ASP A 97 12.75 1.42 16.48
C ASP A 97 12.70 0.71 15.12
N SER A 98 13.12 1.40 14.05
CA SER A 98 13.13 0.83 12.71
C SER A 98 14.20 -0.26 12.59
N LEU A 99 13.91 -1.29 11.79
CA LEU A 99 14.93 -2.26 11.41
C LEU A 99 15.94 -1.58 10.45
N PRO A 100 17.18 -2.10 10.38
CA PRO A 100 18.09 -1.72 9.32
C PRO A 100 17.43 -1.84 7.94
N ILE A 101 17.61 -0.84 7.09
CA ILE A 101 16.87 -0.70 5.81
C ILE A 101 16.96 -1.95 4.92
N ALA A 102 18.11 -2.63 4.90
CA ALA A 102 18.30 -3.85 4.12
C ALA A 102 17.41 -5.01 4.61
N ILE A 103 17.23 -5.13 5.92
CA ILE A 103 16.38 -6.15 6.53
C ILE A 103 14.91 -5.82 6.26
N ASP A 104 14.53 -4.55 6.40
CA ASP A 104 13.15 -4.12 6.17
C ASP A 104 12.74 -4.29 4.70
N ILE A 105 13.62 -4.00 3.74
CA ILE A 105 13.39 -4.26 2.31
C ILE A 105 13.20 -5.75 2.05
N ALA A 106 14.09 -6.61 2.57
CA ALA A 106 14.00 -8.05 2.37
C ALA A 106 12.71 -8.64 2.97
N LEU A 107 12.36 -8.21 4.18
CA LEU A 107 11.16 -8.65 4.89
C LEU A 107 9.89 -8.15 4.19
N THR A 108 9.86 -6.88 3.79
CA THR A 108 8.70 -6.27 3.10
C THR A 108 8.50 -6.89 1.72
N GLY A 109 9.56 -7.12 0.96
CA GLY A 109 9.48 -7.81 -0.33
C GLY A 109 8.90 -9.22 -0.18
N ARG A 110 9.44 -10.01 0.77
CA ARG A 110 8.93 -11.35 1.01
C ARG A 110 7.50 -11.37 1.56
N ALA A 111 7.15 -10.41 2.41
CA ALA A 111 5.80 -10.26 2.93
C ALA A 111 4.80 -9.91 1.82
N ALA A 112 5.18 -9.08 0.85
CA ALA A 112 4.31 -8.75 -0.29
C ALA A 112 3.97 -9.99 -1.14
N ASP A 113 4.95 -10.86 -1.43
CA ASP A 113 4.71 -12.11 -2.16
C ASP A 113 3.72 -13.03 -1.41
N ILE A 114 3.90 -13.13 -0.09
CA ILE A 114 3.03 -13.93 0.78
C ILE A 114 1.64 -13.30 0.88
N GLU A 115 1.55 -11.97 1.00
CA GLU A 115 0.27 -11.25 1.01
C GLU A 115 -0.56 -11.57 -0.23
N GLN A 116 0.05 -11.57 -1.42
CA GLN A 116 -0.65 -11.94 -2.66
C GLN A 116 -1.22 -13.37 -2.59
N THR A 117 -0.44 -14.30 -2.03
CA THR A 117 -0.88 -15.70 -1.85
C THR A 117 -2.07 -15.77 -0.90
N LEU A 118 -1.97 -15.11 0.27
CA LEU A 118 -3.04 -15.08 1.28
C LEU A 118 -4.31 -14.38 0.78
N LEU A 119 -4.17 -13.33 -0.03
CA LEU A 119 -5.31 -12.66 -0.67
C LEU A 119 -6.05 -13.62 -1.61
N ALA A 120 -5.32 -14.44 -2.38
CA ALA A 120 -5.93 -15.37 -3.32
C ALA A 120 -6.79 -16.45 -2.65
N GLU A 121 -6.51 -16.77 -1.38
CA GLU A 121 -7.23 -17.80 -0.61
C GLU A 121 -8.64 -17.36 -0.17
N SER A 122 -8.87 -16.07 0.03
CA SER A 122 -10.17 -15.54 0.48
C SER A 122 -10.98 -14.90 -0.66
N GLU A 123 -12.31 -14.92 -0.56
CA GLU A 123 -13.18 -14.27 -1.56
C GLU A 123 -12.99 -12.75 -1.56
N LEU A 124 -12.92 -12.14 -0.37
CA LEU A 124 -12.62 -10.73 -0.20
C LEU A 124 -11.23 -10.40 -0.77
N GLY A 125 -10.22 -11.21 -0.48
CA GLY A 125 -8.87 -11.00 -1.00
C GLY A 125 -8.79 -11.13 -2.52
N ARG A 126 -9.51 -12.08 -3.12
CA ARG A 126 -9.65 -12.18 -4.59
C ARG A 126 -10.30 -10.93 -5.19
N ARG A 127 -11.29 -10.35 -4.53
CA ARG A 127 -11.90 -9.09 -4.96
C ARG A 127 -10.92 -7.92 -4.89
N ILE A 128 -10.09 -7.85 -3.84
CA ILE A 128 -9.03 -6.84 -3.71
C ILE A 128 -7.99 -7.01 -4.83
N LEU A 129 -7.56 -8.26 -5.11
CA LEU A 129 -6.62 -8.54 -6.20
C LEU A 129 -7.19 -8.12 -7.56
N GLN A 130 -8.48 -8.37 -7.79
CA GLN A 130 -9.15 -7.91 -9.00
C GLN A 130 -9.13 -6.38 -9.12
N LEU A 131 -9.45 -5.65 -8.05
CA LEU A 131 -9.42 -4.18 -8.06
C LEU A 131 -8.01 -3.62 -8.29
N ARG A 132 -6.97 -4.26 -7.71
CA ARG A 132 -5.57 -3.91 -7.98
C ARG A 132 -5.19 -4.18 -9.44
N ALA A 133 -5.60 -5.32 -10.00
CA ALA A 133 -5.38 -5.62 -11.42
C ALA A 133 -6.12 -4.64 -12.35
N GLU A 134 -7.33 -4.23 -11.99
CA GLU A 134 -8.09 -3.20 -12.72
C GLU A 134 -7.34 -1.84 -12.69
N GLN A 135 -6.72 -1.49 -11.56
CA GLN A 135 -5.90 -0.28 -11.44
C GLN A 135 -4.70 -0.30 -12.40
N ASP A 136 -3.93 -1.40 -12.42
CA ASP A 136 -2.77 -1.55 -13.31
C ASP A 136 -3.18 -1.49 -14.78
N ALA A 137 -4.28 -2.16 -15.14
CA ALA A 137 -4.82 -2.14 -16.49
C ALA A 137 -5.27 -0.73 -16.92
N VAL A 138 -5.81 0.07 -15.99
CA VAL A 138 -6.15 1.48 -16.27
C VAL A 138 -4.90 2.32 -16.51
N TYR A 139 -3.83 2.12 -15.73
CA TYR A 139 -2.57 2.83 -15.97
C TYR A 139 -1.95 2.47 -17.31
N GLU A 140 -1.91 1.19 -17.66
CA GLU A 140 -1.45 0.75 -18.99
C GLU A 140 -2.30 1.36 -20.10
N THR A 141 -3.62 1.43 -19.91
CA THR A 141 -4.53 2.03 -20.89
C THR A 141 -4.27 3.54 -21.03
N VAL A 142 -4.11 4.26 -19.92
CA VAL A 142 -3.77 5.70 -19.95
C VAL A 142 -2.46 5.94 -20.69
N ASP A 143 -1.45 5.11 -20.46
CA ASP A 143 -0.14 5.22 -21.10
C ASP A 143 -0.21 4.86 -22.61
N LEU A 144 -0.98 3.82 -22.97
CA LEU A 144 -1.14 3.36 -24.34
C LEU A 144 -1.95 4.35 -25.20
N VAL A 145 -3.04 4.87 -24.64
CA VAL A 145 -3.84 5.95 -25.23
C VAL A 145 -3.02 7.21 -25.47
N GLU A 146 -2.07 7.49 -24.58
CA GLU A 146 -1.21 8.67 -24.68
C GLU A 146 -0.16 8.54 -25.78
N THR A 147 0.37 7.33 -25.99
CA THR A 147 1.48 7.13 -26.93
C THR A 147 1.00 7.23 -28.38
N HIS A 148 -0.18 6.71 -28.74
CA HIS A 148 -0.74 6.80 -30.09
C HIS A 148 -2.27 6.79 -30.04
N ALA A 149 -2.94 7.89 -30.44
CA ALA A 149 -4.41 7.93 -30.54
C ALA A 149 -4.98 6.85 -31.49
N GLU A 150 -4.18 6.43 -32.47
CA GLU A 150 -4.47 5.32 -33.40
C GLU A 150 -4.44 3.94 -32.71
N MET A 151 -3.62 3.79 -31.65
CA MET A 151 -3.58 2.55 -30.88
C MET A 151 -4.85 2.30 -30.08
N VAL A 152 -5.60 3.34 -29.68
CA VAL A 152 -6.91 3.17 -29.01
C VAL A 152 -7.92 2.49 -29.93
N ALA A 153 -7.95 2.90 -31.20
CA ALA A 153 -8.80 2.28 -32.21
C ALA A 153 -8.38 0.83 -32.47
N LEU A 154 -7.07 0.55 -32.52
CA LEU A 154 -6.54 -0.81 -32.64
C LEU A 154 -6.85 -1.67 -31.41
N TRP A 155 -6.74 -1.13 -30.20
CA TRP A 155 -7.06 -1.81 -28.95
C TRP A 155 -8.55 -2.15 -28.85
N GLN A 156 -9.42 -1.22 -29.25
CA GLN A 156 -10.86 -1.49 -29.42
C GLN A 156 -11.12 -2.62 -30.42
N THR A 157 -10.39 -2.61 -31.54
CA THR A 157 -10.49 -3.65 -32.55
C THR A 157 -10.02 -5.00 -32.00
N LEU A 158 -8.98 -5.01 -31.18
CA LEU A 158 -8.39 -6.22 -30.58
C LEU A 158 -9.24 -6.78 -29.43
N LEU A 159 -9.85 -5.93 -28.59
CA LEU A 159 -10.87 -6.32 -27.61
C LEU A 159 -12.11 -6.92 -28.29
N SER A 160 -12.56 -6.30 -29.38
CA SER A 160 -13.71 -6.78 -30.16
C SER A 160 -13.41 -8.13 -30.83
N GLN A 161 -12.17 -8.33 -31.30
CA GLN A 161 -11.72 -9.60 -31.89
C GLN A 161 -11.48 -10.71 -30.85
N SER A 162 -11.09 -10.35 -29.62
CA SER A 162 -10.87 -11.30 -28.53
C SER A 162 -12.12 -11.63 -27.71
N ALA A 163 -13.28 -11.04 -28.05
CA ALA A 163 -14.53 -11.13 -27.29
C ALA A 163 -14.41 -10.71 -25.82
N GLN A 164 -13.39 -9.92 -25.48
CA GLN A 164 -13.19 -9.39 -24.14
C GLN A 164 -13.91 -8.05 -24.01
N GLN A 165 -14.74 -7.92 -22.98
CA GLN A 165 -15.37 -6.64 -22.65
C GLN A 165 -14.38 -5.79 -21.84
N PRO A 166 -14.25 -4.48 -22.15
CA PRO A 166 -13.49 -3.58 -21.30
C PRO A 166 -14.12 -3.57 -19.90
N THR A 167 -13.26 -3.56 -18.89
CA THR A 167 -13.72 -3.40 -17.50
C THR A 167 -14.48 -2.07 -17.34
N PRO A 168 -15.36 -1.93 -16.34
CA PRO A 168 -16.12 -0.69 -16.13
C PRO A 168 -15.23 0.56 -16.05
N LEU A 169 -14.03 0.44 -15.47
CA LEU A 169 -13.07 1.53 -15.36
C LEU A 169 -12.31 1.80 -16.66
N GLN A 170 -12.01 0.78 -17.46
CA GLN A 170 -11.48 0.96 -18.82
C GLN A 170 -12.49 1.67 -19.72
N ALA A 171 -13.77 1.31 -19.63
CA ALA A 171 -14.83 1.99 -20.38
C ALA A 171 -14.91 3.48 -20.02
N VAL A 172 -14.87 3.81 -18.73
CA VAL A 172 -14.85 5.21 -18.25
C VAL A 172 -13.58 5.94 -18.71
N ALA A 173 -12.40 5.32 -18.60
CA ALA A 173 -11.15 5.91 -19.08
C ALA A 173 -11.20 6.19 -20.59
N MET A 174 -11.78 5.29 -21.38
CA MET A 174 -11.93 5.44 -22.82
C MET A 174 -12.97 6.51 -23.21
N GLU A 175 -14.09 6.60 -22.49
CA GLU A 175 -15.10 7.65 -22.70
C GLU A 175 -14.52 9.05 -22.44
N ILE A 176 -13.71 9.22 -21.41
CA ILE A 176 -13.08 10.49 -21.06
C ILE A 176 -12.08 10.92 -22.13
N VAL A 177 -11.35 9.97 -22.71
CA VAL A 177 -10.42 10.20 -23.82
C VAL A 177 -11.18 10.55 -25.10
N ALA A 178 -12.30 9.87 -25.36
CA ALA A 178 -13.15 10.08 -26.52
C ALA A 178 -13.94 11.39 -26.46
N ALA A 179 -14.28 11.87 -25.26
CA ALA A 179 -14.98 13.14 -25.00
C ALA A 179 -14.10 14.39 -25.25
N ARG A 180 -12.87 14.23 -25.75
CA ARG A 180 -12.04 15.37 -26.19
C ARG A 180 -12.75 16.15 -27.30
N PRO A 181 -12.90 17.48 -27.17
CA PRO A 181 -13.19 18.30 -28.34
C PRO A 181 -12.02 18.16 -29.32
N ARG A 182 -12.32 17.76 -30.56
CA ARG A 182 -11.38 17.90 -31.68
C ARG A 182 -11.05 19.38 -31.78
N ALA A 183 -9.83 19.77 -31.44
CA ALA A 183 -9.36 21.12 -31.74
C ALA A 183 -9.45 21.32 -33.26
N ALA A 184 -10.24 22.32 -33.66
CA ALA A 184 -10.28 22.86 -35.01
C ALA A 184 -8.96 23.57 -35.34
#